data_AF-A0A1Q7QBM8-F1
#
_entry.id   AF-A0A1Q7QBM8-F1
#
_cell.length_a   1.000
_cell.length_b   1.000
_cell.length_c   1.000
_cell.angle_alpha   90.00
_cell.angle_beta   90.00
_cell.angle_gamma   90.00
#
_symmetry.space_group_name_H-M   'P 1'
#
loop_
_entity.id
_entity.type
_entity.pdbx_description
1 polymer ?
#
loop_
_entity_poly.entity_id
_entity_poly.type
_entity_poly.pdbx_seq_one_letter_code
_entity_poly.pdbx_strand_id
1 'polypeptide(L)'
;MARRDLRDATSELRLILAMVALTLAIPLGSAIGIRALAYFGGGTAVVDRLAVVGAFFVVFIPASFSLVLALEAFVGERERTTLEVLLSTPLKEAEIYVGKVSAVLAVSLGLCYGGLLVYCIGLFPGLGYFPLGVLVALALSTICQVAAMVAGAVIISLNAQTMRAANVMASFIILPMSVVLQAEAALILLGRPEFLWGFAALMIALAVVLLRMGLAGFSREALLAREVGLRKPLRRAIGAFRWSFNGRPGFVRLIWLRRLPIAVAAFGFAAGIGVGYLAGKTGAVPGSVVKPVLSSLLNASGGATQGQEIFGIFGHNLGAFVLAPALAVFTAGLSGFALTFLPGFLLGYAAGVSSWSTAFAGVIPNGLVEVPAAIVAGGLAIHIGATAIHMESNGGWTARILSAVADYVRSLRWLVPALALAAVIEVRFG
;
A
#
# COMPACT_ATOMS: atom_id res chain seq x y z
N MET A 1 39.63 -21.22 5.20
CA MET A 1 38.17 -21.42 5.09
C MET A 1 37.50 -21.29 6.46
N ALA A 2 37.83 -22.11 7.47
CA ALA A 2 37.24 -22.04 8.81
C ALA A 2 37.17 -20.64 9.46
N ARG A 3 38.20 -19.79 9.32
CA ARG A 3 38.20 -18.41 9.86
C ARG A 3 37.29 -17.43 9.09
N ARG A 4 36.99 -17.76 7.82
CA ARG A 4 36.08 -17.01 6.94
C ARG A 4 34.64 -17.43 7.25
N ASP A 5 34.39 -18.74 7.36
CA ASP A 5 33.08 -19.28 7.78
C ASP A 5 32.69 -18.87 9.21
N LEU A 6 33.65 -18.81 10.15
CA LEU A 6 33.43 -18.24 11.49
C LEU A 6 33.11 -16.74 11.46
N ARG A 7 33.68 -15.98 10.51
CA ARG A 7 33.38 -14.55 10.34
C ARG A 7 31.99 -14.35 9.72
N ASP A 8 31.63 -15.19 8.76
CA ASP A 8 30.33 -15.12 8.11
C ASP A 8 29.23 -15.57 9.09
N ALA A 9 29.43 -16.67 9.82
CA ALA A 9 28.54 -17.13 10.89
C ALA A 9 28.39 -16.11 12.04
N THR A 10 29.47 -15.41 12.42
CA THR A 10 29.38 -14.36 13.46
C THR A 10 28.69 -13.09 12.98
N SER A 11 28.74 -12.79 11.68
CA SER A 11 27.98 -11.67 11.10
C SER A 11 26.48 -11.97 11.02
N GLU A 12 26.11 -13.19 10.62
CA GLU A 12 24.73 -13.69 10.65
C GLU A 12 24.20 -13.77 12.09
N LEU A 13 25.02 -14.20 13.05
CA LEU A 13 24.65 -14.23 14.48
C LEU A 13 24.44 -12.83 15.07
N ARG A 14 25.26 -11.84 14.69
CA ARG A 14 25.07 -10.44 15.13
C ARG A 14 23.76 -9.87 14.62
N LEU A 15 23.39 -10.16 13.36
CA LEU A 15 22.14 -9.71 12.78
C LEU A 15 20.93 -10.34 13.50
N ILE A 16 20.96 -11.67 13.70
CA ILE A 16 19.91 -12.38 14.43
C ILE A 16 19.81 -11.88 15.88
N LEU A 17 20.93 -11.72 16.58
CA LEU A 17 20.97 -11.20 17.94
C LEU A 17 20.41 -9.78 18.01
N ALA A 18 20.79 -8.91 17.07
CA ALA A 18 20.25 -7.55 17.00
C ALA A 18 18.74 -7.55 16.76
N MET A 19 18.24 -8.39 15.85
CA MET A 19 16.81 -8.52 15.57
C MET A 19 16.05 -9.00 16.80
N VAL A 20 16.52 -10.06 17.47
CA VAL A 20 15.89 -10.58 18.69
C VAL A 20 15.95 -9.57 19.82
N ALA A 21 17.10 -8.93 20.04
CA ALA A 21 17.27 -7.92 21.09
C ALA A 21 16.32 -6.74 20.88
N LEU A 22 16.19 -6.23 19.65
CA LEU A 22 15.26 -5.13 19.35
C LEU A 22 13.79 -5.57 19.48
N THR A 23 13.48 -6.79 19.05
CA THR A 23 12.16 -7.43 19.16
C THR A 23 11.73 -7.65 20.61
N LEU A 24 12.67 -7.68 21.56
CA LEU A 24 12.38 -7.78 22.99
C LEU A 24 12.39 -6.41 23.68
N ALA A 25 13.43 -5.61 23.43
CA ALA A 25 13.66 -4.34 24.12
C ALA A 25 12.55 -3.32 23.86
N ILE A 26 12.05 -3.24 22.62
CA ILE A 26 11.00 -2.28 22.26
C ILE A 26 9.65 -2.61 22.92
N PRO A 27 9.12 -3.86 22.83
CA PRO A 27 7.93 -4.23 23.58
C PRO A 27 8.02 -3.93 25.07
N LEU A 28 9.16 -4.28 25.70
CA LEU A 28 9.40 -4.03 27.11
C LEU A 28 9.37 -2.53 27.42
N GLY A 29 10.12 -1.72 26.67
CA GLY A 29 10.13 -0.27 26.83
C GLY A 29 8.77 0.36 26.65
N SER A 30 8.02 -0.05 25.61
CA SER A 30 6.66 0.42 25.35
C SER A 30 5.69 0.02 26.46
N ALA A 31 5.74 -1.22 26.93
CA ALA A 31 4.87 -1.72 27.99
C ALA A 31 5.14 -0.99 29.32
N ILE A 32 6.42 -0.79 29.67
CA ILE A 32 6.82 -0.02 30.86
C ILE A 32 6.33 1.44 30.74
N GLY A 33 6.52 2.07 29.57
CA GLY A 33 6.10 3.45 29.33
C GLY A 33 4.58 3.64 29.49
N ILE A 34 3.78 2.74 28.92
CA ILE A 34 2.33 2.79 29.01
C ILE A 34 1.85 2.52 30.45
N ARG A 35 2.49 1.60 31.16
CA ARG A 35 2.21 1.36 32.59
C ARG A 35 2.56 2.56 33.47
N ALA A 36 3.68 3.22 33.20
CA ALA A 36 4.04 4.46 33.90
C ALA A 36 2.98 5.54 33.64
N LEU A 37 2.52 5.68 32.39
CA LEU A 37 1.45 6.61 32.05
C LEU A 37 0.12 6.27 32.76
N ALA A 38 -0.22 4.98 32.88
CA ALA A 38 -1.37 4.52 33.66
C ALA A 38 -1.28 4.93 35.14
N TYR A 39 -0.09 4.74 35.72
CA TYR A 39 0.17 4.99 37.13
C TYR A 39 0.20 6.49 37.48
N PHE A 40 0.81 7.31 36.63
CA PHE A 40 1.00 8.75 36.89
C PHE A 40 -0.05 9.67 36.22
N GLY A 41 -0.74 9.20 35.18
CA GLY A 41 -1.56 10.04 34.30
C GLY A 41 -3.05 10.17 34.66
N GLY A 42 -3.57 9.37 35.59
CA GLY A 42 -4.93 9.52 36.15
C GLY A 42 -6.13 9.19 35.24
N GLY A 43 -5.95 9.06 33.92
CA GLY A 43 -7.03 8.73 32.96
C GLY A 43 -6.87 7.35 32.32
N THR A 44 -7.72 6.39 32.69
CA THR A 44 -7.61 4.98 32.24
C THR A 44 -8.00 4.78 30.77
N ALA A 45 -9.05 5.44 30.29
CA ALA A 45 -9.59 5.16 28.95
C ALA A 45 -8.64 5.51 27.79
N VAL A 46 -7.88 6.61 27.90
CA VAL A 46 -6.89 6.99 26.87
C VAL A 46 -5.69 6.06 26.92
N VAL A 47 -5.26 5.67 28.12
CA VAL A 47 -4.15 4.74 28.33
C VAL A 47 -4.49 3.35 27.80
N ASP A 48 -5.71 2.86 27.99
CA ASP A 48 -6.16 1.57 27.46
C ASP A 48 -6.13 1.55 25.92
N ARG A 49 -6.59 2.63 25.28
CA ARG A 49 -6.52 2.75 23.81
C ARG A 49 -5.08 2.87 23.32
N LEU A 50 -4.25 3.64 24.02
CA LEU A 50 -2.83 3.77 23.71
C LEU A 50 -2.10 2.43 23.88
N ALA A 51 -2.51 1.60 24.84
CA ALA A 51 -1.97 0.27 25.06
C ALA A 51 -2.24 -0.66 23.87
N VAL A 52 -3.43 -0.59 23.29
CA VAL A 52 -3.75 -1.36 22.08
C VAL A 52 -2.98 -0.82 20.85
N VAL A 53 -2.82 0.50 20.73
CA VAL A 53 -1.98 1.09 19.68
C VAL A 53 -0.52 0.66 19.81
N GLY A 54 0.02 0.66 21.03
CA GLY A 54 1.38 0.20 21.31
C GLY A 54 1.61 -1.24 20.84
N ALA A 55 0.62 -2.12 20.97
CA ALA A 55 0.71 -3.49 20.48
C ALA A 55 0.95 -3.57 18.96
N PHE A 56 0.28 -2.74 18.16
CA PHE A 56 0.46 -2.66 16.70
C PHE A 56 1.86 -2.18 16.32
N PHE A 57 2.35 -1.11 16.95
CA PHE A 57 3.68 -0.57 16.67
C PHE A 57 4.79 -1.56 17.04
N VAL A 58 4.65 -2.23 18.18
CA VAL A 58 5.61 -3.23 18.65
C VAL A 58 5.73 -4.40 17.69
N VAL A 59 4.62 -4.83 17.09
CA VAL A 59 4.58 -5.92 16.11
C VAL A 59 5.19 -5.52 14.77
N PHE A 60 5.00 -4.27 14.34
CA PHE A 60 5.46 -3.80 13.04
C PHE A 60 6.98 -3.71 12.92
N ILE A 61 7.67 -3.39 14.02
CA ILE A 61 9.12 -3.19 13.98
C ILE A 61 9.86 -4.49 13.61
N PRO A 62 9.63 -5.65 14.26
CA PRO A 62 10.17 -6.93 13.83
C PRO A 62 9.78 -7.31 12.39
N ALA A 63 8.57 -6.95 11.95
CA ALA A 63 8.13 -7.18 10.57
C ALA A 63 9.00 -6.40 9.57
N SER A 64 9.42 -5.18 9.90
CA SER A 64 10.30 -4.36 9.05
C SER A 64 11.71 -4.96 8.88
N PHE A 65 12.28 -5.58 9.93
CA PHE A 65 13.56 -6.29 9.81
C PHE A 65 13.41 -7.60 9.03
N SER A 66 12.29 -8.27 9.22
CA SER A 66 11.96 -9.49 8.48
C SER A 66 11.82 -9.26 6.98
N LEU A 67 11.46 -8.04 6.57
CA LEU A 67 11.51 -7.60 5.18
C LEU A 67 12.92 -7.71 4.58
N VAL A 68 13.96 -7.37 5.35
CA VAL A 68 15.36 -7.46 4.90
C VAL A 68 15.76 -8.91 4.67
N LEU A 69 15.37 -9.81 5.58
CA LEU A 69 15.57 -11.26 5.41
C LEU A 69 14.89 -11.79 4.14
N ALA A 70 13.67 -11.31 3.84
CA ALA A 70 12.97 -11.65 2.61
C ALA A 70 13.70 -11.15 1.35
N LEU A 71 14.36 -9.99 1.43
CA LEU A 71 15.15 -9.43 0.32
C LEU A 71 16.45 -10.20 0.10
N GLU A 72 17.09 -10.69 1.15
CA GLU A 72 18.31 -11.51 1.07
C GLU A 72 18.07 -12.89 0.44
N ALA A 73 16.85 -13.44 0.54
CA ALA A 73 16.54 -14.81 0.11
C ALA A 73 16.82 -15.11 -1.38
N PHE A 74 16.72 -14.13 -2.29
CA PHE A 74 17.09 -14.31 -3.70
C PHE A 74 18.24 -13.42 -4.15
N VAL A 75 18.28 -12.16 -3.72
CA VAL A 75 19.38 -11.25 -4.07
C VAL A 75 20.69 -11.71 -3.43
N GLY A 76 20.64 -12.19 -2.18
CA GLY A 76 21.82 -12.69 -1.48
C GLY A 76 22.39 -13.93 -2.15
N GLU A 77 21.54 -14.87 -2.59
CA GLU A 77 21.99 -16.03 -3.38
C GLU A 77 22.54 -15.64 -4.76
N ARG A 78 21.97 -14.59 -5.38
CA ARG A 78 22.51 -14.05 -6.64
C ARG A 78 23.88 -13.41 -6.45
N GLU A 79 24.06 -12.57 -5.43
CA GLU A 79 25.36 -11.97 -5.11
C GLU A 79 26.42 -13.02 -4.70
N ARG A 80 25.99 -14.12 -4.07
CA ARG A 80 26.84 -15.26 -3.72
C ARG A 80 27.06 -16.24 -4.88
N THR A 81 26.52 -15.95 -6.07
CA THR A 81 26.58 -16.80 -7.28
C THR A 81 26.10 -18.24 -7.06
N THR A 82 25.18 -18.46 -6.12
CA THR A 82 24.59 -19.78 -5.82
C THR A 82 23.21 -19.99 -6.45
N LEU A 83 22.65 -18.96 -7.08
CA LEU A 83 21.34 -19.01 -7.73
C LEU A 83 21.28 -20.09 -8.83
N GLU A 84 22.33 -20.23 -9.63
CA GLU A 84 22.41 -21.24 -10.71
C GLU A 84 22.31 -22.67 -10.18
N VAL A 85 22.92 -22.94 -9.02
CA VAL A 85 22.86 -24.25 -8.34
C VAL A 85 21.45 -24.52 -7.83
N LEU A 86 20.74 -23.50 -7.35
CA LEU A 86 19.36 -23.64 -6.91
C LEU A 86 18.40 -23.86 -8.08
N LEU A 87 18.66 -23.21 -9.23
CA LEU A 87 17.86 -23.38 -10.45
C LEU A 87 18.11 -24.70 -11.18
N SER A 88 19.26 -25.35 -10.96
CA SER A 88 19.56 -26.68 -11.54
C SER A 88 18.95 -27.84 -10.74
N THR A 89 18.34 -27.58 -9.58
CA THR A 89 17.63 -28.61 -8.81
C THR A 89 16.36 -29.09 -9.53
N PRO A 90 15.97 -30.37 -9.38
CA PRO A 90 14.79 -30.95 -10.02
C PRO A 90 13.45 -30.50 -9.40
N LEU A 91 13.47 -29.51 -8.50
CA LEU A 91 12.27 -28.97 -7.85
C LEU A 91 11.45 -28.12 -8.80
N LYS A 92 10.14 -28.02 -8.61
CA LYS A 92 9.33 -27.08 -9.38
C LYS A 92 9.60 -25.64 -8.95
N GLU A 93 9.47 -24.71 -9.89
CA GLU A 93 9.58 -23.27 -9.65
C GLU A 93 8.68 -22.77 -8.50
N ALA A 94 7.43 -23.23 -8.47
CA ALA A 94 6.49 -22.93 -7.40
C ALA A 94 6.93 -23.49 -6.04
N GLU A 95 7.56 -24.66 -6.00
CA GLU A 95 8.02 -25.29 -4.75
C GLU A 95 9.19 -24.51 -4.15
N ILE A 96 10.12 -24.04 -4.98
CA ILE A 96 11.22 -23.18 -4.57
C ILE A 96 10.69 -21.84 -4.01
N TYR A 97 9.76 -21.21 -4.73
CA TYR A 97 9.17 -19.95 -4.30
C TYR A 97 8.41 -20.10 -2.97
N VAL A 98 7.50 -21.06 -2.89
CA VAL A 98 6.68 -21.30 -1.68
C VAL A 98 7.58 -21.66 -0.50
N GLY A 99 8.57 -22.53 -0.68
CA GLY A 99 9.48 -22.93 0.39
C GLY A 99 10.25 -21.76 1.00
N LYS A 100 10.80 -20.87 0.15
CA LYS A 100 11.50 -19.67 0.60
C LYS A 100 10.58 -18.68 1.28
N VAL A 101 9.41 -18.41 0.68
CA VAL A 101 8.41 -17.52 1.28
C VAL A 101 7.95 -18.06 2.63
N SER A 102 7.64 -19.36 2.74
CA SER A 102 7.17 -19.96 4.00
C SER A 102 8.24 -19.96 5.08
N ALA A 103 9.51 -20.19 4.73
CA ALA A 103 10.61 -20.15 5.69
C ALA A 103 10.78 -18.74 6.27
N VAL A 104 10.81 -17.73 5.41
CA VAL A 104 10.92 -16.33 5.86
C VAL A 104 9.68 -15.92 6.64
N LEU A 105 8.48 -16.26 6.16
CA LEU A 105 7.22 -15.95 6.84
C LEU A 105 7.18 -16.56 8.24
N ALA A 106 7.59 -17.81 8.42
CA ALA A 106 7.62 -18.48 9.71
C ALA A 106 8.54 -17.76 10.71
N VAL A 107 9.76 -17.41 10.29
CA VAL A 107 10.70 -16.64 11.12
C VAL A 107 10.13 -15.27 11.48
N SER A 108 9.54 -14.58 10.49
CA SER A 108 8.95 -13.24 10.65
C SER A 108 7.80 -13.24 11.65
N LEU A 109 6.88 -14.18 11.50
CA LEU A 109 5.73 -14.35 12.39
C LEU A 109 6.18 -14.75 13.80
N GLY A 110 7.19 -15.62 13.91
CA GLY A 110 7.78 -15.98 15.20
C GLY A 110 8.30 -14.77 15.97
N LEU A 111 9.02 -13.86 15.29
CA LEU A 111 9.51 -12.62 15.89
C LEU A 111 8.37 -11.67 16.26
N CYS A 112 7.39 -11.48 15.37
CA CYS A 112 6.25 -10.59 15.61
C CYS A 112 5.40 -11.06 16.80
N TYR A 113 5.08 -12.36 16.85
CA TYR A 113 4.33 -12.94 17.95
C TYR A 113 5.13 -13.01 19.25
N GLY A 114 6.43 -13.27 19.18
CA GLY A 114 7.32 -13.17 20.34
C GLY A 114 7.32 -11.76 20.94
N GLY A 115 7.43 -10.73 20.09
CA GLY A 115 7.35 -9.33 20.51
C GLY A 115 5.99 -8.97 21.11
N LEU A 116 4.88 -9.41 20.50
CA LEU A 116 3.53 -9.22 21.03
C LEU A 116 3.33 -9.92 22.38
N LEU A 117 3.85 -11.13 22.54
CA LEU A 117 3.77 -11.88 23.78
C LEU A 117 4.53 -11.16 24.90
N VAL A 118 5.76 -10.72 24.63
CA VAL A 118 6.59 -9.95 25.58
C VAL A 118 5.91 -8.64 25.95
N TYR A 119 5.30 -7.96 24.98
CA TYR A 119 4.48 -6.76 25.23
C TYR A 119 3.34 -7.05 26.20
N CYS A 120 2.55 -8.10 25.94
CA CYS A 120 1.43 -8.49 26.78
C CYS A 120 1.87 -8.86 28.20
N ILE A 121 2.96 -9.62 28.36
CA ILE A 121 3.53 -9.96 29.67
C ILE A 121 3.96 -8.69 30.42
N GLY A 122 4.59 -7.74 29.73
CA GLY A 122 5.05 -6.49 30.34
C GLY A 122 3.88 -5.59 30.76
N LEU A 123 2.79 -5.59 30.01
CA LEU A 123 1.67 -4.66 30.12
C LEU A 123 0.54 -5.14 31.06
N PHE A 124 0.13 -6.41 30.97
CA PHE A 124 -1.01 -6.94 31.74
C PHE A 124 -0.89 -6.75 33.26
N PRO A 125 0.30 -6.81 33.88
CA PRO A 125 0.46 -6.44 35.28
C PRO A 125 0.14 -4.95 35.50
N GLY A 126 -1.07 -4.63 35.98
CA GLY A 126 -1.49 -3.28 36.39
C GLY A 126 -2.47 -2.58 35.45
N LEU A 127 -2.59 -2.99 34.18
CA LEU A 127 -3.57 -2.44 33.22
C LEU A 127 -4.71 -3.41 32.86
N GLY A 128 -4.58 -4.70 33.24
CA GLY A 128 -5.56 -5.72 32.89
C GLY A 128 -5.35 -6.30 31.48
N TYR A 129 -6.25 -7.21 31.09
CA TYR A 129 -6.14 -7.98 29.85
C TYR A 129 -6.88 -7.29 28.70
N PHE A 130 -6.34 -7.39 27.49
CA PHE A 130 -7.07 -6.99 26.30
C PHE A 130 -8.29 -7.90 26.07
N PRO A 131 -9.41 -7.35 25.56
CA PRO A 131 -10.53 -8.18 25.12
C PRO A 131 -10.06 -9.19 24.07
N LEU A 132 -10.50 -10.44 24.19
CA LEU A 132 -10.06 -11.54 23.32
C LEU A 132 -10.29 -11.22 21.83
N GLY A 133 -11.41 -10.56 21.50
CA GLY A 133 -11.70 -10.13 20.12
C GLY A 133 -10.66 -9.15 19.55
N VAL A 134 -10.12 -8.25 20.37
CA VAL A 134 -9.07 -7.31 19.95
C VAL A 134 -7.74 -8.03 19.77
N LEU A 135 -7.40 -8.96 20.68
CA LEU A 135 -6.18 -9.75 20.57
C LEU A 135 -6.19 -10.65 19.31
N VAL A 136 -7.33 -11.26 19.00
CA VAL A 136 -7.51 -12.05 17.77
C VAL A 136 -7.44 -11.16 16.53
N ALA A 137 -8.09 -10.00 16.53
CA ALA A 137 -8.01 -9.05 15.42
C ALA A 137 -6.56 -8.55 15.21
N LEU A 138 -5.83 -8.27 16.28
CA LEU A 138 -4.41 -7.92 16.27
C LEU A 138 -3.56 -9.03 15.66
N ALA A 139 -3.71 -10.26 16.15
CA ALA A 139 -2.96 -11.41 15.66
C ALA A 139 -3.25 -11.68 14.18
N LEU A 140 -4.52 -11.62 13.77
CA LEU A 140 -4.92 -11.80 12.38
C LEU A 140 -4.36 -10.68 11.50
N SER A 141 -4.51 -9.41 11.88
CA SER A 141 -3.95 -8.29 11.11
C SER A 141 -2.43 -8.43 10.97
N THR A 142 -1.74 -8.82 12.04
CA THR A 142 -0.30 -9.09 12.05
C THR A 142 0.10 -10.13 11.00
N ILE A 143 -0.61 -11.27 10.92
CA ILE A 143 -0.34 -12.30 9.90
C ILE A 143 -0.41 -11.70 8.51
N CYS A 144 -1.46 -10.93 8.26
CA CYS A 144 -1.77 -10.41 6.94
C CYS A 144 -0.76 -9.35 6.51
N GLN A 145 -0.37 -8.48 7.44
CA GLN A 145 0.64 -7.45 7.19
C GLN A 145 2.02 -8.06 6.93
N VAL A 146 2.45 -9.00 7.77
CA VAL A 146 3.73 -9.71 7.58
C VAL A 146 3.72 -10.49 6.27
N ALA A 147 2.63 -11.19 5.95
CA ALA A 147 2.50 -11.90 4.68
C ALA A 147 2.58 -10.97 3.47
N ALA A 148 1.89 -9.84 3.49
CA ALA A 148 1.95 -8.84 2.43
C ALA A 148 3.36 -8.26 2.27
N MET A 149 4.04 -7.95 3.38
CA MET A 149 5.41 -7.44 3.40
C MET A 149 6.41 -8.45 2.83
N VAL A 150 6.37 -9.70 3.29
CA VAL A 150 7.26 -10.77 2.81
C VAL A 150 7.00 -11.06 1.33
N ALA A 151 5.74 -11.17 0.92
CA ALA A 151 5.38 -11.38 -0.50
C ALA A 151 5.91 -10.24 -1.39
N GLY A 152 5.71 -8.99 -0.97
CA GLY A 152 6.24 -7.82 -1.67
C GLY A 152 7.77 -7.85 -1.74
N ALA A 153 8.45 -8.15 -0.64
CA ALA A 153 9.91 -8.18 -0.60
C ALA A 153 10.48 -9.28 -1.48
N VAL A 154 9.88 -10.46 -1.49
CA VAL A 154 10.32 -11.54 -2.37
C VAL A 154 10.17 -11.16 -3.84
N ILE A 155 9.07 -10.50 -4.23
CA ILE A 155 8.91 -9.99 -5.60
C ILE A 155 10.02 -8.98 -5.95
N ILE A 156 10.32 -8.04 -5.06
CA ILE A 156 11.41 -7.08 -5.25
C ILE A 156 12.76 -7.78 -5.32
N SER A 157 13.00 -8.77 -4.46
CA SER A 157 14.22 -9.57 -4.38
C SER A 157 14.52 -10.30 -5.69
N LEU A 158 13.49 -10.88 -6.32
CA LEU A 158 13.63 -11.53 -7.63
C LEU A 158 14.11 -10.55 -8.72
N ASN A 159 13.76 -9.28 -8.59
CA ASN A 159 14.00 -8.23 -9.58
C ASN A 159 15.28 -7.40 -9.33
N ALA A 160 15.71 -7.29 -8.07
CA ALA A 160 16.86 -6.48 -7.71
C ALA A 160 18.18 -7.14 -8.14
N GLN A 161 19.07 -6.35 -8.73
CA GLN A 161 20.39 -6.82 -9.19
C GLN A 161 21.44 -6.81 -8.07
N THR A 162 21.22 -5.97 -7.05
CA THR A 162 22.15 -5.79 -5.92
C THR A 162 21.40 -5.63 -4.61
N MET A 163 22.02 -6.02 -3.51
CA MET A 163 21.50 -5.89 -2.15
C MET A 163 21.23 -4.43 -1.78
N ARG A 164 22.09 -3.50 -2.23
CA ARG A 164 21.87 -2.06 -2.01
C ARG A 164 20.61 -1.57 -2.71
N ALA A 165 20.38 -1.96 -3.96
CA ALA A 165 19.19 -1.58 -4.70
C ALA A 165 17.93 -2.21 -4.08
N ALA A 166 18.01 -3.47 -3.65
CA ALA A 166 16.93 -4.18 -2.96
C ALA A 166 16.51 -3.46 -1.68
N ASN A 167 17.48 -3.05 -0.85
CA ASN A 167 17.23 -2.34 0.41
C ASN A 167 16.60 -0.95 0.19
N VAL A 168 17.00 -0.22 -0.85
CA VAL A 168 16.31 1.04 -1.21
C VAL A 168 14.88 0.76 -1.65
N MET A 169 14.67 -0.28 -2.48
CA MET A 169 13.33 -0.67 -2.93
C MET A 169 12.44 -1.20 -1.80
N ALA A 170 13.01 -1.76 -0.73
CA ALA A 170 12.30 -2.17 0.48
C ALA A 170 11.47 -1.03 1.08
N SER A 171 11.98 0.20 1.00
CA SER A 171 11.30 1.40 1.50
C SER A 171 9.96 1.62 0.80
N PHE A 172 9.80 1.15 -0.44
CA PHE A 172 8.52 1.20 -1.17
C PHE A 172 7.47 0.23 -0.62
N ILE A 173 7.87 -0.76 0.18
CA ILE A 173 6.94 -1.63 0.90
C ILE A 173 6.63 -1.03 2.28
N ILE A 174 7.65 -0.51 2.97
CA ILE A 174 7.50 0.04 4.33
C ILE A 174 6.57 1.27 4.33
N LEU A 175 6.70 2.16 3.35
CA LEU A 175 5.92 3.40 3.29
C LEU A 175 4.41 3.18 3.18
N PRO A 176 3.86 2.39 2.25
CA PRO A 176 2.41 2.12 2.22
C PRO A 176 1.95 1.36 3.47
N MET A 177 2.77 0.46 4.01
CA MET A 177 2.45 -0.25 5.24
C MET A 177 2.38 0.65 6.47
N SER A 178 3.22 1.69 6.53
CA SER A 178 3.16 2.67 7.63
C SER A 178 1.87 3.51 7.58
N VAL A 179 1.33 3.78 6.38
CA VAL A 179 0.02 4.45 6.22
C VAL A 179 -1.11 3.54 6.72
N VAL A 180 -1.07 2.24 6.38
CA VAL A 180 -2.05 1.27 6.90
C VAL A 180 -2.00 1.22 8.42
N LEU A 181 -0.80 1.15 9.01
CA LEU A 181 -0.62 1.11 10.46
C LEU A 181 -1.09 2.40 11.15
N GLN A 182 -0.83 3.56 10.55
CA GLN A 182 -1.35 4.84 11.05
C GLN A 182 -2.88 4.89 11.02
N ALA A 183 -3.50 4.36 9.95
CA ALA A 183 -4.95 4.29 9.84
C ALA A 183 -5.56 3.36 10.91
N GLU A 184 -4.98 2.17 11.13
CA GLU A 184 -5.41 1.25 12.19
C GLU A 184 -5.26 1.89 13.58
N ALA A 185 -4.11 2.52 13.86
CA ALA A 185 -3.85 3.19 15.12
C ALA A 185 -4.86 4.31 15.38
N ALA A 186 -5.19 5.12 14.36
CA ALA A 186 -6.20 6.16 14.46
C ALA A 186 -7.59 5.59 14.81
N LEU A 187 -8.01 4.49 14.18
CA LEU A 187 -9.30 3.84 14.46
C LEU A 187 -9.41 3.32 15.89
N ILE A 188 -8.33 2.77 16.43
CA ILE A 188 -8.28 2.30 17.83
C ILE A 188 -8.39 3.48 18.79
N LEU A 189 -7.69 4.58 18.53
CA LEU A 189 -7.79 5.80 19.35
C LEU A 189 -9.19 6.41 19.32
N LEU A 190 -9.90 6.29 18.20
CA LEU A 190 -11.30 6.68 18.06
C LEU A 190 -12.26 5.74 18.82
N GLY A 191 -11.78 4.62 19.36
CA GLY A 191 -12.57 3.66 20.12
C GLY A 191 -13.43 2.75 19.26
N ARG A 192 -13.01 2.50 18.02
CA ARG A 192 -13.77 1.75 17.00
C ARG A 192 -13.00 0.50 16.50
N PRO A 193 -12.59 -0.42 17.39
CA PRO A 193 -11.78 -1.59 17.01
C PRO A 193 -12.51 -2.58 16.09
N GLU A 194 -13.84 -2.49 15.97
CA GLU A 194 -14.63 -3.33 15.06
C GLU A 194 -14.19 -3.24 13.59
N PHE A 195 -13.65 -2.09 13.16
CA PHE A 195 -13.16 -1.90 11.79
C PHE A 195 -11.82 -2.59 11.51
N LEU A 196 -11.12 -3.07 12.53
CA LEU A 196 -9.88 -3.83 12.38
C LEU A 196 -10.10 -5.11 11.58
N TRP A 197 -11.29 -5.72 11.66
CA TRP A 197 -11.64 -6.90 10.86
C TRP A 197 -11.71 -6.58 9.36
N GLY A 198 -12.22 -5.40 9.00
CA GLY A 198 -12.26 -4.92 7.61
C GLY A 198 -10.85 -4.66 7.07
N PHE A 199 -9.97 -4.06 7.87
CA PHE A 199 -8.57 -3.87 7.53
C PHE A 199 -7.82 -5.19 7.39
N ALA A 200 -8.03 -6.14 8.33
CA ALA A 200 -7.46 -7.48 8.22
C ALA A 200 -7.92 -8.17 6.93
N ALA A 201 -9.21 -8.12 6.58
CA ALA A 201 -9.72 -8.68 5.33
C ALA A 201 -9.11 -8.04 4.08
N LEU A 202 -8.94 -6.71 4.08
CA LEU A 202 -8.26 -5.97 3.00
C LEU A 202 -6.80 -6.43 2.85
N MET A 203 -6.09 -6.59 3.97
CA MET A 203 -4.70 -7.05 3.98
C MET A 203 -4.57 -8.51 3.55
N ILE A 204 -5.54 -9.38 3.87
CA ILE A 204 -5.60 -10.75 3.35
C ILE A 204 -5.69 -10.72 1.83
N ALA A 205 -6.64 -9.93 1.29
CA ALA A 205 -6.83 -9.82 -0.15
C ALA A 205 -5.54 -9.34 -0.83
N LEU A 206 -4.88 -8.31 -0.27
CA LEU A 206 -3.61 -7.81 -0.77
C LEU A 206 -2.50 -8.87 -0.71
N ALA A 207 -2.36 -9.58 0.41
CA ALA A 207 -1.36 -10.63 0.57
C ALA A 207 -1.56 -11.77 -0.44
N VAL A 208 -2.81 -12.23 -0.64
CA VAL A 208 -3.14 -13.27 -1.63
C VAL A 208 -2.81 -12.82 -3.05
N VAL A 209 -3.15 -11.57 -3.40
CA VAL A 209 -2.81 -11.00 -4.70
C VAL A 209 -1.29 -10.97 -4.90
N LEU A 210 -0.53 -10.43 -3.94
CA LEU A 210 0.92 -10.36 -4.02
C LEU A 210 1.56 -11.75 -4.11
N LEU A 211 1.13 -12.72 -3.30
CA LEU A 211 1.64 -14.10 -3.36
C LEU A 211 1.37 -14.76 -4.71
N ARG A 212 0.15 -14.63 -5.25
CA ARG A 212 -0.19 -15.15 -6.58
C ARG A 212 0.63 -14.49 -7.68
N MET A 213 0.86 -13.18 -7.57
CA MET A 213 1.69 -12.45 -8.52
C MET A 213 3.16 -12.89 -8.47
N GLY A 214 3.71 -13.09 -7.28
CA GLY A 214 5.07 -13.60 -7.13
C GLY A 214 5.25 -15.01 -7.69
N LEU A 215 4.27 -15.89 -7.47
CA LEU A 215 4.25 -17.23 -8.08
C LEU A 215 4.22 -17.17 -9.62
N ALA A 216 3.37 -16.32 -10.20
CA ALA A 216 3.26 -16.19 -11.66
C ALA A 216 4.47 -15.48 -12.31
N GLY A 217 5.18 -14.64 -11.55
CA GLY A 217 6.37 -13.91 -12.00
C GLY A 217 7.69 -14.69 -11.87
N PHE A 218 7.68 -15.81 -11.16
CA PHE A 218 8.85 -16.66 -11.02
C PHE A 218 8.97 -17.56 -12.25
N SER A 219 9.99 -17.32 -13.08
CA SER A 219 10.36 -18.19 -14.20
C SER A 219 11.88 -18.24 -14.30
N ARG A 220 12.46 -19.44 -14.35
CA ARG A 220 13.91 -19.70 -14.45
C ARG A 220 14.54 -18.96 -15.62
N GLU A 221 13.87 -19.00 -16.77
CA GLU A 221 14.33 -18.37 -18.01
C GLU A 221 14.43 -16.85 -17.89
N ALA A 222 13.44 -16.20 -17.26
CA ALA A 222 13.50 -14.75 -17.05
C ALA A 222 14.50 -14.33 -15.97
N LEU A 223 14.84 -15.21 -15.03
CA LEU A 223 15.89 -14.96 -14.04
C LEU A 223 17.28 -14.99 -14.70
N LEU A 224 17.56 -16.01 -15.53
CA LEU A 224 18.82 -16.17 -16.26
C LEU A 224 19.00 -15.11 -17.36
N ALA A 225 17.94 -14.78 -18.11
CA ALA A 225 18.00 -13.74 -19.13
C ALA A 225 18.34 -12.34 -18.58
N ARG A 226 18.14 -12.11 -17.27
CA ARG A 226 18.44 -10.83 -16.60
C ARG A 226 19.90 -10.69 -16.19
N GLU A 227 20.60 -11.78 -15.88
CA GLU A 227 22.04 -11.76 -15.58
C GLU A 227 22.85 -11.37 -16.82
N VAL A 228 22.35 -11.70 -18.01
CA VAL A 228 23.00 -11.36 -19.29
C VAL A 228 22.96 -9.85 -19.60
N GLY A 229 22.30 -9.02 -18.78
CA GLY A 229 22.50 -7.57 -18.74
C GLY A 229 22.22 -6.85 -20.07
N LEU A 230 21.00 -6.35 -20.24
CA LEU A 230 20.65 -5.56 -21.42
C LEU A 230 21.42 -4.22 -21.44
N ARG A 231 22.43 -4.10 -22.32
CA ARG A 231 23.25 -2.89 -22.51
C ARG A 231 22.37 -1.65 -22.81
N LYS A 232 22.65 -0.53 -22.10
CA LYS A 232 22.06 0.83 -22.25
C LYS A 232 20.56 0.96 -21.88
N PRO A 233 20.19 0.79 -20.58
CA PRO A 233 18.80 0.84 -20.12
C PRO A 233 18.13 2.19 -20.38
N LEU A 234 18.84 3.30 -20.17
CA LEU A 234 18.29 4.65 -20.32
C LEU A 234 17.91 4.99 -21.78
N ARG A 235 18.73 4.60 -22.76
CA ARG A 235 18.41 4.84 -24.18
C ARG A 235 17.20 4.04 -24.64
N ARG A 236 17.02 2.80 -24.15
CA ARG A 236 15.82 2.01 -24.43
C ARG A 236 14.59 2.53 -23.70
N ALA A 237 14.74 2.98 -22.46
CA ALA A 237 13.69 3.66 -21.71
C ALA A 237 13.17 4.89 -22.49
N ILE A 238 14.07 5.76 -22.95
CA ILE A 238 13.72 6.93 -23.75
C ILE A 238 13.15 6.52 -25.12
N GLY A 239 13.71 5.51 -25.76
CA GLY A 239 13.20 4.97 -27.04
C GLY A 239 11.80 4.39 -26.91
N ALA A 240 11.55 3.61 -25.86
CA ALA A 240 10.24 3.03 -25.54
C ALA A 240 9.23 4.13 -25.20
N PHE A 241 9.62 5.13 -24.42
CA PHE A 241 8.77 6.30 -24.12
C PHE A 241 8.39 7.05 -25.40
N ARG A 242 9.37 7.41 -26.25
CA ARG A 242 9.12 8.09 -27.55
C ARG A 242 8.26 7.25 -28.49
N TRP A 243 8.52 5.95 -28.58
CA TRP A 243 7.72 5.03 -29.38
C TRP A 243 6.28 4.90 -28.85
N SER A 244 6.12 4.94 -27.53
CA SER A 244 4.81 4.92 -26.86
C SER A 244 3.92 6.11 -27.25
N PHE A 245 4.52 7.26 -27.57
CA PHE A 245 3.78 8.42 -28.08
C PHE A 245 3.34 8.30 -29.55
N ASN A 246 4.11 7.59 -30.39
CA ASN A 246 3.88 7.53 -31.84
C ASN A 246 3.11 6.28 -32.32
N GLY A 247 3.11 5.17 -31.57
CA GLY A 247 2.64 3.86 -32.07
C GLY A 247 1.43 3.25 -31.37
N ARG A 248 0.76 3.94 -30.45
CA ARG A 248 -0.23 3.33 -29.54
C ARG A 248 -1.70 3.65 -29.85
N PRO A 249 -2.64 2.78 -29.45
CA PRO A 249 -4.08 2.89 -29.72
C PRO A 249 -4.69 4.24 -29.27
N GLY A 250 -5.72 4.72 -29.98
CA GLY A 250 -6.48 5.90 -29.60
C GLY A 250 -7.16 5.75 -28.23
N PHE A 251 -7.60 6.87 -27.63
CA PHE A 251 -8.13 6.92 -26.26
C PHE A 251 -9.23 5.89 -25.95
N VAL A 252 -10.20 5.74 -26.84
CA VAL A 252 -11.30 4.75 -26.69
C VAL A 252 -10.77 3.32 -26.68
N ARG A 253 -9.82 3.01 -27.58
CA ARG A 253 -9.19 1.70 -27.64
C ARG A 253 -8.29 1.44 -26.43
N LEU A 254 -7.67 2.47 -25.86
CA LEU A 254 -6.91 2.37 -24.61
C LEU A 254 -7.83 1.99 -23.44
N ILE A 255 -8.99 2.64 -23.30
CA ILE A 255 -10.00 2.30 -22.28
C ILE A 255 -10.41 0.83 -22.43
N TRP A 256 -10.68 0.39 -23.66
CA TRP A 256 -11.09 -0.98 -23.91
C TRP A 256 -10.00 -2.01 -23.57
N LEU A 257 -8.74 -1.71 -23.94
CA LEU A 257 -7.58 -2.55 -23.60
C LEU A 257 -7.28 -2.60 -22.11
N ARG A 258 -7.68 -1.57 -21.35
CA ARG A 258 -7.47 -1.46 -19.90
C ARG A 258 -8.77 -1.57 -19.11
N ARG A 259 -9.78 -2.22 -19.67
CA ARG A 259 -11.12 -2.38 -19.06
C ARG A 259 -11.11 -3.02 -17.67
N LEU A 260 -10.17 -3.94 -17.40
CA LEU A 260 -10.08 -4.61 -16.10
C LEU A 260 -9.63 -3.64 -15.00
N PRO A 261 -8.46 -2.95 -15.10
CA PRO A 261 -8.08 -1.90 -14.15
C PRO A 261 -9.13 -0.80 -13.99
N ILE A 262 -9.77 -0.39 -15.09
CA ILE A 262 -10.82 0.63 -15.07
C ILE A 262 -12.08 0.12 -14.34
N ALA A 263 -12.46 -1.14 -14.54
CA ALA A 263 -13.55 -1.77 -13.79
C ALA A 263 -13.24 -1.87 -12.29
N VAL A 264 -11.98 -2.14 -11.91
CA VAL A 264 -11.54 -2.13 -10.50
C VAL A 264 -11.66 -0.73 -9.91
N ALA A 265 -11.30 0.32 -10.66
CA ALA A 265 -11.49 1.71 -10.22
C ALA A 265 -12.98 2.09 -10.10
N ALA A 266 -13.81 1.68 -11.05
CA ALA A 266 -15.26 1.88 -11.00
C ALA A 266 -15.89 1.15 -9.80
N PHE A 267 -15.46 -0.09 -9.54
CA PHE A 267 -15.82 -0.82 -8.34
C PHE A 267 -15.35 -0.10 -7.08
N GLY A 268 -14.14 0.48 -7.08
CA GLY A 268 -13.62 1.27 -5.97
C GLY A 268 -14.52 2.46 -5.62
N PHE A 269 -15.01 3.19 -6.61
CA PHE A 269 -15.97 4.28 -6.39
C PHE A 269 -17.28 3.77 -5.76
N ALA A 270 -17.88 2.72 -6.33
CA ALA A 270 -19.12 2.13 -5.83
C ALA A 270 -18.97 1.53 -4.41
N ALA A 271 -17.87 0.83 -4.16
CA ALA A 271 -17.51 0.31 -2.85
C ALA A 271 -17.29 1.44 -1.85
N GLY A 272 -16.63 2.52 -2.27
CA GLY A 272 -16.47 3.74 -1.49
C GLY A 272 -17.82 4.29 -1.04
N ILE A 273 -18.77 4.46 -1.95
CA ILE A 273 -20.14 4.91 -1.62
C ILE A 273 -20.79 4.01 -0.57
N GLY A 274 -20.75 2.69 -0.77
CA GLY A 274 -21.35 1.75 0.18
C GLY A 274 -20.72 1.81 1.57
N VAL A 275 -19.38 1.81 1.63
CA VAL A 275 -18.61 1.88 2.88
C VAL A 275 -18.83 3.23 3.56
N GLY A 276 -18.81 4.33 2.81
CA GLY A 276 -19.07 5.68 3.31
C GLY A 276 -20.47 5.82 3.89
N TYR A 277 -21.50 5.32 3.19
CA TYR A 277 -22.88 5.37 3.65
C TYR A 277 -23.09 4.59 4.94
N LEU A 278 -22.54 3.38 5.02
CA LEU A 278 -22.54 2.60 6.24
C LEU A 278 -21.79 3.34 7.36
N ALA A 279 -20.65 3.96 7.05
CA ALA A 279 -19.85 4.69 8.03
C ALA A 279 -20.57 5.92 8.59
N GLY A 280 -21.30 6.66 7.74
CA GLY A 280 -22.13 7.79 8.14
C GLY A 280 -23.32 7.35 9.01
N LYS A 281 -24.04 6.29 8.60
CA LYS A 281 -25.23 5.79 9.30
C LYS A 281 -24.91 5.15 10.66
N THR A 282 -23.80 4.42 10.75
CA THR A 282 -23.39 3.73 11.99
C THR A 282 -22.59 4.64 12.94
N GLY A 283 -22.26 5.86 12.50
CA GLY A 283 -21.35 6.75 13.24
C GLY A 283 -19.95 6.18 13.41
N ALA A 284 -19.56 5.24 12.55
CA ALA A 284 -18.27 4.56 12.54
C ALA A 284 -17.10 5.54 12.47
N VAL A 285 -17.23 6.51 11.57
CA VAL A 285 -16.26 7.59 11.39
C VAL A 285 -16.90 8.85 11.97
N PRO A 286 -16.33 9.42 13.05
CA PRO A 286 -16.86 10.63 13.65
C PRO A 286 -16.88 11.77 12.65
N GLY A 287 -17.94 12.58 12.68
CA GLY A 287 -18.07 13.75 11.83
C GLY A 287 -16.89 14.72 11.95
N SER A 288 -16.20 14.75 13.10
CA SER A 288 -14.98 15.56 13.30
C SER A 288 -13.79 15.16 12.40
N VAL A 289 -13.73 13.92 11.90
CA VAL A 289 -12.68 13.46 10.99
C VAL A 289 -12.98 13.87 9.56
N VAL A 290 -14.26 13.83 9.16
CA VAL A 290 -14.70 14.12 7.79
C VAL A 290 -14.99 15.61 7.59
N LYS A 291 -15.49 16.30 8.62
CA LYS A 291 -15.83 17.74 8.58
C LYS A 291 -14.70 18.62 8.07
N PRO A 292 -13.42 18.48 8.49
CA PRO A 292 -12.33 19.30 7.96
C PRO A 292 -12.13 19.13 6.45
N VAL A 293 -12.28 17.90 5.94
CA VAL A 293 -12.17 17.59 4.51
C VAL A 293 -13.36 18.20 3.78
N LEU A 294 -14.58 17.98 4.28
CA LEU A 294 -15.81 18.52 3.71
C LEU A 294 -15.85 20.06 3.73
N SER A 295 -15.39 20.66 4.83
CA SER A 295 -15.30 22.11 5.00
C SER A 295 -14.17 22.71 4.18
N SER A 296 -13.08 21.99 3.90
CA SER A 296 -12.05 22.47 2.98
C SER A 296 -12.56 22.49 1.54
N LEU A 297 -13.42 21.53 1.17
CA LEU A 297 -14.12 21.53 -0.12
C LEU A 297 -15.15 22.67 -0.20
N LEU A 298 -15.89 22.93 0.88
CA LEU A 298 -16.90 24.00 0.97
C LEU A 298 -16.33 25.41 1.18
N ASN A 299 -15.15 25.55 1.82
CA ASN A 299 -14.52 26.86 2.06
C ASN A 299 -13.66 27.31 0.88
N ALA A 300 -13.35 26.41 -0.07
CA ALA A 300 -12.73 26.79 -1.34
C ALA A 300 -13.64 27.71 -2.19
N SER A 301 -14.95 27.75 -1.89
CA SER A 301 -15.97 28.58 -2.54
C SER A 301 -16.45 29.77 -1.68
N GLY A 302 -15.73 30.08 -0.59
CA GLY A 302 -16.13 31.09 0.38
C GLY A 302 -15.32 32.39 0.30
N GLY A 303 -15.45 33.15 -0.79
CA GLY A 303 -14.97 34.55 -0.85
C GLY A 303 -13.97 34.89 -1.96
N ALA A 304 -13.77 34.00 -2.93
CA ALA A 304 -12.91 34.24 -4.08
C ALA A 304 -13.73 34.67 -5.32
N THR A 305 -13.10 35.31 -6.30
CA THR A 305 -13.77 35.57 -7.59
C THR A 305 -14.07 34.24 -8.29
N GLN A 306 -15.16 34.14 -9.08
CA GLN A 306 -15.52 32.91 -9.80
C GLN A 306 -14.33 32.26 -10.53
N GLY A 307 -13.43 33.07 -11.11
CA GLY A 307 -12.22 32.56 -11.75
C GLY A 307 -11.25 31.86 -10.78
N GLN A 308 -11.03 32.43 -9.59
CA GLN A 308 -10.16 31.86 -8.56
C GLN A 308 -10.70 30.54 -8.00
N GLU A 309 -12.02 30.41 -7.86
CA GLU A 309 -12.67 29.18 -7.42
C GLU A 309 -12.50 28.06 -8.46
N ILE A 310 -12.74 28.37 -9.74
CA ILE A 310 -12.52 27.43 -10.86
C ILE A 310 -11.05 26.95 -10.87
N PHE A 311 -10.08 27.86 -10.75
CA PHE A 311 -8.66 27.51 -10.72
C PHE A 311 -8.27 26.70 -9.48
N GLY A 312 -8.89 26.98 -8.33
CA GLY A 312 -8.67 26.24 -7.08
C GLY A 312 -9.13 24.79 -7.18
N ILE A 313 -10.38 24.58 -7.62
CA ILE A 313 -10.97 23.23 -7.79
C ILE A 313 -10.19 22.45 -8.86
N PHE A 314 -9.94 23.07 -10.01
CA PHE A 314 -9.15 22.47 -11.08
C PHE A 314 -7.73 22.09 -10.61
N GLY A 315 -7.06 22.98 -9.90
CA GLY A 315 -5.70 22.76 -9.39
C GLY A 315 -5.63 21.61 -8.38
N HIS A 316 -6.61 21.52 -7.48
CA HIS A 316 -6.71 20.42 -6.52
C HIS A 316 -6.90 19.07 -7.22
N ASN A 317 -7.87 18.99 -8.14
CA ASN A 317 -8.18 17.75 -8.87
C ASN A 317 -7.05 17.34 -9.82
N LEU A 318 -6.43 18.30 -10.50
CA LEU A 318 -5.25 18.05 -11.32
C LEU A 318 -4.09 17.53 -10.47
N GLY A 319 -3.88 18.12 -9.28
CA GLY A 319 -2.89 17.65 -8.31
C GLY A 319 -3.10 16.18 -7.94
N ALA A 320 -4.34 15.78 -7.64
CA ALA A 320 -4.67 14.38 -7.36
C ALA A 320 -4.37 13.46 -8.56
N PHE A 321 -4.71 13.88 -9.79
CA PHE A 321 -4.46 13.11 -11.01
C PHE A 321 -2.96 13.03 -11.36
N VAL A 322 -2.13 13.98 -10.92
CA VAL A 322 -0.67 13.91 -11.12
C VAL A 322 -0.01 13.08 -10.02
N LEU A 323 -0.45 13.21 -8.77
CA LEU A 323 0.13 12.50 -7.63
C LEU A 323 -0.21 11.00 -7.63
N ALA A 324 -1.45 10.64 -7.94
CA ALA A 324 -1.89 9.24 -7.92
C ALA A 324 -1.04 8.30 -8.79
N PRO A 325 -0.77 8.57 -10.09
CA PRO A 325 0.09 7.71 -10.92
C PRO A 325 1.56 7.72 -10.47
N ALA A 326 2.07 8.83 -9.92
CA ALA A 326 3.42 8.90 -9.37
C ALA A 326 3.56 7.97 -8.15
N LEU A 327 2.56 7.97 -7.27
CA LEU A 327 2.48 7.08 -6.12
C LEU A 327 2.15 5.63 -6.53
N ALA A 328 1.46 5.42 -7.64
CA ALA A 328 0.97 4.10 -8.04
C ALA A 328 2.08 3.09 -8.31
N VAL A 329 3.23 3.56 -8.80
CA VAL A 329 4.45 2.74 -8.98
C VAL A 329 4.90 2.16 -7.63
N PHE A 330 4.78 2.93 -6.56
CA PHE A 330 5.24 2.58 -5.22
C PHE A 330 4.17 1.86 -4.40
N THR A 331 2.90 2.16 -4.64
CA THR A 331 1.79 1.62 -3.84
C THR A 331 1.10 0.44 -4.53
N ALA A 332 1.74 -0.22 -5.51
CA ALA A 332 1.14 -1.32 -6.24
C ALA A 332 -0.23 -0.97 -6.89
N GLY A 333 -0.45 0.31 -7.23
CA GLY A 333 -1.72 0.79 -7.80
C GLY A 333 -2.79 1.19 -6.78
N LEU A 334 -2.54 1.02 -5.48
CA LEU A 334 -3.46 1.42 -4.41
C LEU A 334 -3.81 2.92 -4.46
N SER A 335 -2.87 3.81 -4.78
CA SER A 335 -3.15 5.23 -4.97
C SER A 335 -4.15 5.50 -6.10
N GLY A 336 -4.11 4.71 -7.17
CA GLY A 336 -5.09 4.77 -8.27
C GLY A 336 -6.48 4.30 -7.83
N PHE A 337 -6.54 3.28 -6.96
CA PHE A 337 -7.79 2.87 -6.32
C PHE A 337 -8.31 3.96 -5.37
N ALA A 338 -7.45 4.53 -4.53
CA ALA A 338 -7.80 5.60 -3.60
C ALA A 338 -8.36 6.85 -4.29
N LEU A 339 -7.86 7.19 -5.48
CA LEU A 339 -8.36 8.29 -6.33
C LEU A 339 -9.87 8.18 -6.61
N THR A 340 -10.42 6.97 -6.63
CA THR A 340 -11.86 6.73 -6.87
C THR A 340 -12.60 6.36 -5.60
N PHE A 341 -11.99 5.57 -4.72
CA PHE A 341 -12.60 5.13 -3.48
C PHE A 341 -12.88 6.29 -2.52
N LEU A 342 -11.95 7.25 -2.36
CA LEU A 342 -12.10 8.35 -1.40
C LEU A 342 -13.24 9.31 -1.77
N PRO A 343 -13.36 9.80 -3.02
CA PRO A 343 -14.53 10.61 -3.41
C PRO A 343 -15.85 9.84 -3.25
N GLY A 344 -15.88 8.56 -3.62
CA GLY A 344 -17.05 7.70 -3.40
C GLY A 344 -17.40 7.58 -1.92
N PHE A 345 -16.40 7.39 -1.05
CA PHE A 345 -16.57 7.35 0.40
C PHE A 345 -17.15 8.65 0.97
N LEU A 346 -16.65 9.80 0.54
CA LEU A 346 -17.16 11.10 0.98
C LEU A 346 -18.62 11.30 0.56
N LEU A 347 -18.96 10.95 -0.69
CA LEU A 347 -20.34 11.01 -1.18
C LEU A 347 -21.28 10.10 -0.37
N GLY A 348 -20.88 8.84 -0.16
CA GLY A 348 -21.64 7.90 0.65
C GLY A 348 -21.80 8.38 2.10
N TYR A 349 -20.73 8.89 2.70
CA TYR A 349 -20.73 9.41 4.07
C TYR A 349 -21.68 10.60 4.21
N ALA A 350 -21.62 11.55 3.29
CA ALA A 350 -22.54 12.69 3.25
C ALA A 350 -24.01 12.20 3.17
N ALA A 351 -24.29 11.19 2.34
CA ALA A 351 -25.62 10.60 2.23
C ALA A 351 -26.07 9.88 3.52
N GLY A 352 -25.14 9.21 4.21
CA GLY A 352 -25.43 8.48 5.45
C GLY A 352 -25.70 9.40 6.65
N VAL A 353 -25.12 10.60 6.67
CA VAL A 353 -25.32 11.60 7.73
C VAL A 353 -26.51 12.54 7.44
N SER A 354 -26.79 12.81 6.17
CA SER A 354 -27.86 13.73 5.75
C SER A 354 -28.98 13.01 4.98
N SER A 355 -28.89 12.97 3.65
CA SER A 355 -29.80 12.28 2.75
C SER A 355 -29.14 12.08 1.39
N TRP A 356 -29.63 11.14 0.58
CA TRP A 356 -29.14 10.97 -0.79
C TRP A 356 -29.36 12.22 -1.64
N SER A 357 -30.47 12.93 -1.46
CA SER A 357 -30.77 14.17 -2.21
C SER A 357 -29.75 15.27 -1.93
N THR A 358 -29.37 15.48 -0.67
CA THR A 358 -28.36 16.49 -0.30
C THR A 358 -26.96 16.09 -0.72
N ALA A 359 -26.62 14.82 -0.62
CA ALA A 359 -25.32 14.31 -1.06
C ALA A 359 -25.14 14.40 -2.58
N PHE A 360 -26.18 14.06 -3.35
CA PHE A 360 -26.16 14.20 -4.80
C PHE A 360 -26.24 15.67 -5.24
N ALA A 361 -26.92 16.54 -4.50
CA ALA A 361 -26.96 17.97 -4.84
C ALA A 361 -25.55 18.59 -4.90
N GLY A 362 -24.63 18.19 -4.01
CA GLY A 362 -23.24 18.66 -4.02
C GLY A 362 -22.29 17.91 -4.95
N VAL A 363 -22.76 16.90 -5.70
CA VAL A 363 -21.91 16.08 -6.60
C VAL A 363 -22.46 16.01 -8.03
N ILE A 364 -23.75 16.21 -8.25
CA ILE A 364 -24.34 16.19 -9.60
C ILE A 364 -23.76 17.26 -10.53
N PRO A 365 -23.47 18.51 -10.10
CA PRO A 365 -22.99 19.54 -11.02
C PRO A 365 -21.70 19.12 -11.74
N ASN A 366 -20.64 18.77 -11.02
CA ASN A 366 -19.37 18.34 -11.62
C ASN A 366 -19.23 16.82 -11.85
N GLY A 367 -19.93 16.00 -11.07
CA GLY A 367 -19.70 14.56 -10.97
C GLY A 367 -20.01 13.77 -12.26
N LEU A 368 -20.86 14.30 -13.14
CA LEU A 368 -21.11 13.69 -14.46
C LEU A 368 -19.87 13.66 -15.35
N VAL A 369 -18.95 14.61 -15.15
CA VAL A 369 -17.70 14.72 -15.93
C VAL A 369 -16.51 14.23 -15.10
N GLU A 370 -16.46 14.61 -13.83
CA GLU A 370 -15.35 14.30 -12.94
C GLU A 370 -15.27 12.81 -12.60
N VAL A 371 -16.40 12.15 -12.30
CA VAL A 371 -16.39 10.73 -11.90
C VAL A 371 -15.90 9.81 -13.03
N PRO A 372 -16.37 9.92 -14.28
CA PRO A 372 -15.81 9.13 -15.38
C PRO A 372 -14.32 9.42 -15.63
N ALA A 373 -13.90 10.69 -15.52
CA ALA A 373 -12.49 11.06 -15.66
C ALA A 373 -11.64 10.44 -14.55
N ALA A 374 -12.10 10.48 -13.31
CA ALA A 374 -11.44 9.87 -12.15
C ALA A 374 -11.38 8.34 -12.26
N ILE A 375 -12.42 7.68 -12.77
CA ILE A 375 -12.44 6.23 -13.00
C ILE A 375 -11.40 5.82 -14.05
N VAL A 376 -11.31 6.55 -15.16
CA VAL A 376 -10.29 6.29 -16.20
C VAL A 376 -8.88 6.56 -15.66
N ALA A 377 -8.68 7.69 -14.99
CA ALA A 377 -7.40 8.04 -14.37
C ALA A 377 -6.98 7.01 -13.31
N GLY A 378 -7.88 6.67 -12.39
CA GLY A 378 -7.67 5.67 -11.35
C GLY A 378 -7.36 4.29 -11.94
N GLY A 379 -8.08 3.87 -12.97
CA GLY A 379 -7.83 2.61 -13.67
C GLY A 379 -6.46 2.56 -14.36
N LEU A 380 -6.06 3.64 -15.02
CA LEU A 380 -4.72 3.72 -15.63
C LEU A 380 -3.61 3.79 -14.57
N ALA A 381 -3.84 4.43 -13.43
CA ALA A 381 -2.92 4.42 -12.29
C ALA A 381 -2.82 3.01 -11.65
N ILE A 382 -3.93 2.29 -11.47
CA ILE A 382 -3.93 0.88 -11.06
C ILE A 382 -3.14 0.04 -12.07
N HIS A 383 -3.28 0.30 -13.37
CA HIS A 383 -2.50 -0.39 -14.39
C HIS A 383 -0.99 -0.12 -14.26
N ILE A 384 -0.57 1.13 -14.02
CA ILE A 384 0.83 1.47 -13.74
C ILE A 384 1.34 0.62 -12.55
N GLY A 385 0.58 0.59 -11.46
CA GLY A 385 0.92 -0.23 -10.29
C GLY A 385 1.02 -1.72 -10.61
N ALA A 386 0.04 -2.27 -11.33
CA ALA A 386 0.05 -3.66 -11.75
C ALA A 386 1.25 -4.00 -12.65
N THR A 387 1.67 -3.08 -13.54
CA THR A 387 2.87 -3.25 -14.37
C THR A 387 4.17 -3.13 -13.59
N ALA A 388 4.17 -2.44 -12.44
CA ALA A 388 5.32 -2.41 -11.55
C ALA A 388 5.54 -3.75 -10.85
N ILE A 389 4.47 -4.53 -10.65
CA ILE A 389 4.49 -5.81 -9.93
C ILE A 389 4.64 -7.00 -10.90
N HIS A 390 3.91 -7.01 -12.03
CA HIS A 390 4.05 -8.06 -13.04
C HIS A 390 5.24 -7.79 -13.96
N MET A 391 6.13 -8.78 -14.10
CA MET A 391 7.26 -8.72 -15.03
C MET A 391 7.08 -9.71 -16.18
N GLU A 392 7.21 -9.24 -17.43
CA GLU A 392 7.31 -10.11 -18.61
C GLU A 392 8.78 -10.31 -19.01
N SER A 393 9.08 -11.45 -19.61
CA SER A 393 10.44 -11.88 -20.00
C SER A 393 11.10 -11.00 -21.07
N ASN A 394 10.33 -10.36 -21.96
CA ASN A 394 10.87 -9.76 -23.20
C ASN A 394 11.13 -8.25 -23.19
N GLY A 395 10.66 -7.49 -22.19
CA GLY A 395 10.66 -6.01 -22.23
C GLY A 395 11.53 -5.28 -21.20
N GLY A 396 11.83 -5.93 -20.07
CA GLY A 396 12.43 -5.29 -18.90
C GLY A 396 11.45 -4.38 -18.12
N TRP A 397 11.64 -4.31 -16.80
CA TRP A 397 10.78 -3.55 -15.86
C TRP A 397 10.58 -2.09 -16.29
N THR A 398 11.68 -1.42 -16.63
CA THR A 398 11.68 0.01 -16.95
C THR A 398 10.85 0.32 -18.18
N ALA A 399 10.94 -0.49 -19.24
CA ALA A 399 10.23 -0.23 -20.48
C ALA A 399 8.71 -0.39 -20.30
N ARG A 400 8.26 -1.39 -19.53
CA ARG A 400 6.82 -1.59 -19.25
C ARG A 400 6.24 -0.44 -18.45
N ILE A 401 6.88 -0.07 -17.33
CA ILE A 401 6.44 1.05 -16.51
C ILE A 401 6.42 2.34 -17.32
N LEU A 402 7.50 2.65 -18.03
CA LEU A 402 7.55 3.85 -18.88
C LEU A 402 6.44 3.86 -19.92
N SER A 403 6.09 2.70 -20.44
CA SER A 403 5.01 2.59 -21.40
C SER A 403 3.62 2.76 -20.76
N ALA A 404 3.40 2.24 -19.54
CA ALA A 404 2.16 2.45 -18.80
C ALA A 404 2.01 3.93 -18.36
N VAL A 405 3.12 4.54 -17.94
CA VAL A 405 3.20 5.98 -17.64
C VAL A 405 2.95 6.81 -18.89
N ALA A 406 3.50 6.43 -20.05
CA ALA A 406 3.23 7.13 -21.30
C ALA A 406 1.75 7.03 -21.74
N ASP A 407 1.10 5.88 -21.55
CA ASP A 407 -0.34 5.72 -21.79
C ASP A 407 -1.14 6.68 -20.89
N TYR A 408 -0.75 6.81 -19.61
CA TYR A 408 -1.34 7.74 -18.66
C TYR A 408 -1.14 9.20 -19.07
N VAL A 409 0.10 9.61 -19.36
CA VAL A 409 0.43 10.98 -19.78
C VAL A 409 -0.31 11.36 -21.06
N ARG A 410 -0.49 10.42 -21.99
CA ARG A 410 -1.30 10.65 -23.19
C ARG A 410 -2.78 10.84 -22.86
N SER A 411 -3.31 10.08 -21.90
CA SER A 411 -4.70 10.22 -21.45
C SER A 411 -4.99 11.58 -20.82
N LEU A 412 -3.98 12.24 -20.23
CA LEU A 412 -4.12 13.60 -19.69
C LEU A 412 -4.59 14.63 -20.72
N ARG A 413 -4.32 14.42 -22.02
CA ARG A 413 -4.85 15.28 -23.09
C ARG A 413 -6.39 15.32 -23.12
N TRP A 414 -7.05 14.29 -22.60
CA TRP A 414 -8.50 14.21 -22.50
C TRP A 414 -9.00 14.44 -21.07
N LEU A 415 -8.26 13.95 -20.07
CA LEU A 415 -8.61 14.10 -18.67
C LEU A 415 -8.50 15.55 -18.18
N VAL A 416 -7.47 16.29 -18.61
CA VAL A 416 -7.27 17.68 -18.18
C VAL A 416 -8.40 18.62 -18.68
N PRO A 417 -8.80 18.58 -19.95
CA PRO A 417 -9.98 19.33 -20.40
C PRO A 417 -11.27 18.92 -19.68
N ALA A 418 -11.46 17.63 -19.37
CA ALA A 418 -12.61 17.15 -18.62
C ALA A 418 -12.64 17.72 -17.19
N LEU A 419 -11.49 17.78 -16.50
CA LEU A 419 -11.38 18.41 -15.18
C LEU A 419 -11.64 19.92 -15.23
N ALA A 420 -11.15 20.61 -16.27
CA ALA A 420 -11.43 22.04 -16.45
C ALA A 420 -12.92 22.29 -16.68
N LEU A 421 -13.57 21.46 -17.49
CA LEU A 421 -15.02 21.51 -17.70
C LEU A 421 -15.78 21.25 -16.39
N ALA A 422 -15.39 20.22 -15.63
CA ALA A 422 -16.01 19.90 -14.35
C ALA A 422 -15.92 21.06 -13.34
N ALA A 423 -14.76 21.71 -13.24
CA ALA A 423 -14.56 22.87 -12.36
C ALA A 423 -15.43 24.08 -12.78
N VAL A 424 -15.60 24.32 -14.09
CA VAL A 424 -16.50 25.37 -14.59
C VAL A 424 -17.96 25.06 -14.29
N ILE A 425 -18.37 23.79 -14.42
CA ILE A 425 -19.76 23.39 -14.12
C ILE A 425 -20.03 23.53 -12.61
N GLU A 426 -19.08 23.15 -11.76
CA GLU A 426 -19.20 23.28 -10.30
C GLU A 426 -19.47 24.73 -9.88
N VAL A 427 -18.64 25.68 -10.32
CA VAL A 427 -18.78 27.10 -9.92
C VAL A 427 -20.03 27.76 -10.52
N ARG A 428 -20.60 27.19 -11.58
CA ARG A 428 -21.76 27.77 -12.28
C ARG A 428 -23.10 27.18 -11.83
N PHE A 429 -23.12 25.94 -11.35
CA PHE A 429 -24.33 25.18 -11.06
C PHE A 429 -24.35 24.46 -9.71
N GLY A 430 -23.20 24.37 -9.02
CA GLY A 430 -23.09 23.96 -7.62
C GLY A 430 -23.23 25.14 -6.68
#